data_AF-A3LPA3-F1
#
_entry.id   AF-A3LPA3-F1
#
_cell.length_a   1.000
_cell.length_b   1.000
_cell.length_c   1.000
_cell.angle_alpha   90.00
_cell.angle_beta   90.00
_cell.angle_gamma   90.00
#
_symmetry.space_group_name_H-M   'P 1'
#
loop_
_entity.id
_entity.type
_entity.pdbx_description
1 polymer ?
#
loop_
_entity_poly.entity_id
_entity_poly.type
_entity_poly.pdbx_seq_one_letter_code
_entity_poly.pdbx_strand_id
1 'polypeptide(L)'
;MVDRKRAAAVVKSEDEDNDDVPLNKKVKMEAKQESSSEDEEDDDDEDEDERKEPDSDDDKKDVKDEGDEDEDENDDGEDDDEAEEERKRITTFNFDGESYSFKERPSVIEEKEGKIEFRVVNNDNTRENLIVLTGLKNIFQKQLPKMPREYISRLVYDRSHLSMAVVRKPLTVVGGITYRPFNNREFAEIVFCAISSTEQVRGYGAHLMNHLKDYVRATSPIKYFLTYADNYAIGYFKKQGFTKEITLDKSVWMGYIKDYEGGTLMQCSMLPSILRYLDSGKILLLQKAAIEKKIKMRSKSHVVRPGLQVFKTNKNITVDPKDIPGLLESGWSEEMDKLAQKPKRGPHYNFMVTLFSEMTNHPSAWPFAVPVNKEEVQDYYEVIKEPMDLSTMESKLENDKYDSFDQFLYDCRLIFKNCRSYNGESTTYFKNANKLEKFLNNKIKDSAEYAHFLD
;
A
#
# COMPACT_ATOMS: atom_id res chain seq x y z
N MET A 1 32.60 -55.86 -4.22
CA MET A 1 31.71 -55.97 -3.04
C MET A 1 32.61 -56.12 -1.83
N VAL A 2 32.81 -55.02 -1.09
CA VAL A 2 33.83 -54.89 -0.04
C VAL A 2 33.12 -54.57 1.28
N ASP A 3 33.31 -55.46 2.25
CA ASP A 3 33.09 -55.24 3.67
C ASP A 3 34.06 -54.20 4.24
N ARG A 4 33.62 -53.37 5.21
CA ARG A 4 34.32 -53.18 6.51
C ARG A 4 33.61 -52.24 7.49
N LYS A 5 33.54 -52.72 8.73
CA LYS A 5 33.13 -52.06 9.99
C LYS A 5 34.27 -51.26 10.65
N ARG A 6 33.88 -50.46 11.66
CA ARG A 6 34.61 -49.90 12.85
C ARG A 6 35.32 -48.56 12.66
N ALA A 7 35.60 -47.74 13.66
CA ALA A 7 35.06 -47.34 14.97
C ALA A 7 36.04 -46.27 15.53
N ALA A 8 35.59 -45.49 16.52
CA ALA A 8 36.20 -44.36 17.25
C ALA A 8 37.69 -44.41 17.72
N ALA A 9 38.30 -43.22 17.87
CA ALA A 9 39.26 -42.77 18.93
C ALA A 9 39.61 -41.27 18.66
N VAL A 10 39.35 -40.28 19.52
CA VAL A 10 40.06 -39.82 20.75
C VAL A 10 41.57 -39.61 20.57
N VAL A 11 42.00 -38.34 20.62
CA VAL A 11 43.35 -37.92 21.05
C VAL A 11 43.21 -36.64 21.89
N LYS A 12 43.93 -36.60 23.01
CA LYS A 12 44.05 -35.52 24.00
C LYS A 12 45.55 -35.25 24.24
N SER A 13 45.85 -34.10 24.85
CA SER A 13 47.07 -33.68 25.58
C SER A 13 48.28 -33.25 24.74
N GLU A 14 49.15 -32.29 25.12
CA GLU A 14 49.27 -31.32 26.24
C GLU A 14 50.48 -30.39 25.92
N ASP A 15 50.73 -29.40 26.81
CA ASP A 15 51.97 -28.61 27.03
C ASP A 15 52.23 -27.36 26.14
N GLU A 16 52.69 -26.20 26.62
CA GLU A 16 53.13 -25.69 27.94
C GLU A 16 53.29 -24.14 27.84
N ASP A 17 53.07 -23.43 28.97
CA ASP A 17 53.65 -22.17 29.49
C ASP A 17 54.29 -21.08 28.59
N ASN A 18 53.90 -19.80 28.74
CA ASN A 18 54.52 -18.80 29.66
C ASN A 18 54.10 -17.32 29.41
N ASP A 19 54.03 -16.57 30.53
CA ASP A 19 54.34 -15.14 30.75
C ASP A 19 53.45 -13.94 30.25
N ASP A 20 52.80 -13.32 31.25
CA ASP A 20 53.01 -11.93 31.76
C ASP A 20 52.65 -10.65 30.93
N VAL A 21 51.45 -10.09 31.19
CA VAL A 21 51.06 -8.65 31.50
C VAL A 21 51.41 -7.52 30.45
N PRO A 22 50.83 -6.30 30.51
CA PRO A 22 49.53 -5.84 29.97
C PRO A 22 49.66 -4.73 28.88
N LEU A 23 48.75 -4.62 27.90
CA LEU A 23 48.67 -3.40 27.08
C LEU A 23 47.24 -2.90 26.86
N ASN A 24 46.89 -1.97 27.73
CA ASN A 24 45.88 -0.95 27.52
C ASN A 24 46.28 -0.11 26.29
N LYS A 25 45.53 -0.18 25.19
CA LYS A 25 45.59 0.83 24.12
C LYS A 25 44.18 1.13 23.60
N LYS A 26 43.64 2.24 24.10
CA LYS A 26 42.65 3.06 23.41
C LYS A 26 43.09 3.25 21.96
N VAL A 27 42.25 2.87 21.01
CA VAL A 27 42.31 3.43 19.65
C VAL A 27 41.03 4.21 19.43
N LYS A 28 41.22 5.53 19.42
CA LYS A 28 40.29 6.57 19.01
C LYS A 28 40.28 6.53 17.47
N MET A 29 39.14 6.35 16.84
CA MET A 29 38.99 6.69 15.42
C MET A 29 38.10 7.92 15.30
N GLU A 30 38.73 8.97 14.80
CA GLU A 30 38.19 10.29 14.52
C GLU A 30 37.29 10.22 13.28
N ALA A 31 36.10 10.83 13.38
CA ALA A 31 35.27 11.14 12.23
C ALA A 31 35.83 12.39 11.56
N LYS A 32 36.14 12.29 10.26
CA LYS A 32 36.48 13.42 9.41
C LYS A 32 35.25 14.32 9.24
N GLN A 33 35.40 15.58 9.63
CA GLN A 33 34.54 16.69 9.22
C GLN A 33 34.96 17.14 7.81
N GLU A 34 34.01 17.26 6.90
CA GLU A 34 34.10 18.18 5.76
C GLU A 34 33.10 19.31 5.99
N SER A 35 33.64 20.52 5.87
CA SER A 35 33.00 21.82 6.04
C SER A 35 32.31 22.27 4.76
N SER A 36 31.09 22.80 4.88
CA SER A 36 30.56 23.79 3.95
C SER A 36 29.91 24.91 4.76
N SER A 37 30.56 26.07 4.72
CA SER A 37 30.09 27.37 5.16
C SER A 37 29.04 27.90 4.19
N GLU A 38 27.88 28.29 4.70
CA GLU A 38 27.03 29.30 4.05
C GLU A 38 26.61 30.29 5.13
N ASP A 39 26.93 31.56 4.86
CA ASP A 39 26.66 32.74 5.66
C ASP A 39 25.16 33.08 5.60
N GLU A 40 24.54 33.33 6.76
CA GLU A 40 23.24 34.00 6.85
C GLU A 40 23.52 35.47 7.18
N GLU A 41 23.17 36.38 6.27
CA GLU A 41 22.99 37.80 6.54
C GLU A 41 21.50 38.08 6.73
N ASP A 42 21.20 38.63 7.90
CA ASP A 42 19.94 39.28 8.27
C ASP A 42 19.67 40.48 7.36
N ASP A 43 18.41 40.67 6.95
CA ASP A 43 17.86 42.00 6.72
C ASP A 43 16.36 41.98 7.07
N ASP A 44 16.06 42.73 8.14
CA ASP A 44 14.75 43.18 8.56
C ASP A 44 14.14 44.10 7.49
N ASP A 45 12.83 44.03 7.28
CA ASP A 45 12.05 45.23 6.94
C ASP A 45 10.59 45.06 7.40
N GLU A 46 10.19 46.07 8.17
CA GLU A 46 8.87 46.38 8.71
C GLU A 46 7.85 46.57 7.54
N ASP A 47 6.56 46.28 7.70
CA ASP A 47 5.62 47.33 8.06
C ASP A 47 4.24 46.79 8.45
N GLU A 48 3.67 47.49 9.42
CA GLU A 48 2.32 47.40 9.96
C GLU A 48 1.25 47.78 8.92
N ASP A 49 0.04 47.24 9.05
CA ASP A 49 -1.14 48.01 8.62
C ASP A 49 -2.36 47.77 9.52
N GLU A 50 -2.79 48.88 10.13
CA GLU A 50 -3.86 49.01 11.10
C GLU A 50 -5.26 49.00 10.47
N ARG A 51 -6.22 48.60 11.31
CA ARG A 51 -7.67 48.77 11.11
C ARG A 51 -8.06 50.25 11.01
N LYS A 52 -9.11 50.56 10.23
CA LYS A 52 -10.24 51.44 10.62
C LYS A 52 -11.33 51.53 9.55
N GLU A 53 -12.58 51.35 9.97
CA GLU A 53 -13.78 51.92 9.33
C GLU A 53 -13.83 53.45 9.58
N PRO A 54 -14.69 54.24 8.89
CA PRO A 54 -16.08 54.42 9.35
C PRO A 54 -17.17 54.69 8.27
N ASP A 55 -18.41 54.58 8.75
CA ASP A 55 -19.74 54.96 8.23
C ASP A 55 -19.89 56.31 7.49
N SER A 56 -20.91 56.39 6.60
CA SER A 56 -22.07 57.29 6.78
C SER A 56 -23.18 57.09 5.74
N ASP A 57 -24.41 57.05 6.26
CA ASP A 57 -25.73 56.96 5.62
C ASP A 57 -26.05 58.03 4.56
N ASP A 58 -26.96 57.70 3.62
CA ASP A 58 -28.11 58.58 3.34
C ASP A 58 -29.31 57.79 2.75
N ASP A 59 -30.49 58.16 3.23
CA ASP A 59 -31.75 57.40 3.22
C ASP A 59 -32.79 58.07 2.28
N LYS A 60 -33.61 57.31 1.52
CA LYS A 60 -35.00 57.63 1.07
C LYS A 60 -35.61 56.61 0.08
N LYS A 61 -36.52 55.75 0.60
CA LYS A 61 -37.97 55.55 0.27
C LYS A 61 -38.52 55.98 -1.11
N ASP A 62 -39.42 55.29 -1.84
CA ASP A 62 -40.55 54.38 -1.52
C ASP A 62 -41.02 53.56 -2.76
N VAL A 63 -41.36 52.27 -2.54
CA VAL A 63 -42.49 51.42 -3.02
C VAL A 63 -43.04 51.48 -4.48
N LYS A 64 -43.01 50.34 -5.21
CA LYS A 64 -44.18 49.55 -5.71
C LYS A 64 -43.81 48.39 -6.67
N ASP A 65 -44.18 47.18 -6.24
CA ASP A 65 -44.88 46.06 -6.89
C ASP A 65 -44.74 45.69 -8.38
N GLU A 66 -44.87 44.38 -8.62
CA GLU A 66 -45.11 43.62 -9.88
C GLU A 66 -43.91 43.02 -10.66
N GLY A 67 -43.88 41.68 -10.71
CA GLY A 67 -43.39 40.91 -11.87
C GLY A 67 -42.42 39.76 -11.57
N ASP A 68 -42.95 38.57 -11.27
CA ASP A 68 -42.26 37.28 -11.47
C ASP A 68 -41.88 37.11 -12.94
N GLU A 69 -40.59 37.00 -13.26
CA GLU A 69 -40.08 36.24 -14.41
C GLU A 69 -38.75 35.59 -14.00
N ASP A 70 -38.83 34.32 -13.57
CA ASP A 70 -37.71 33.41 -13.42
C ASP A 70 -37.09 33.14 -14.82
N GLU A 71 -35.90 33.67 -15.08
CA GLU A 71 -35.02 33.15 -16.12
C GLU A 71 -34.09 32.11 -15.48
N ASP A 72 -34.59 30.88 -15.34
CA ASP A 72 -33.77 29.68 -15.14
C ASP A 72 -32.92 29.46 -16.41
N GLU A 73 -31.67 29.93 -16.38
CA GLU A 73 -30.64 29.46 -17.30
C GLU A 73 -30.38 27.97 -17.01
N ASN A 74 -30.93 27.12 -17.88
CA ASN A 74 -30.73 25.67 -17.88
C ASN A 74 -29.23 25.31 -17.92
N ASP A 75 -28.70 24.90 -16.76
CA ASP A 75 -27.45 24.17 -16.60
C ASP A 75 -27.73 22.66 -16.44
N ASP A 76 -28.55 22.10 -17.34
CA ASP A 76 -28.92 20.67 -17.35
C ASP A 76 -28.02 19.84 -18.30
N GLY A 77 -26.95 20.44 -18.84
CA GLY A 77 -26.13 19.84 -19.90
C GLY A 77 -24.97 18.96 -19.42
N GLU A 78 -24.44 19.18 -18.22
CA GLU A 78 -23.23 18.47 -17.76
C GLU A 78 -23.54 17.15 -17.01
N ASP A 79 -24.67 17.07 -16.31
CA ASP A 79 -25.05 15.88 -15.53
C ASP A 79 -25.54 14.70 -16.41
N ASP A 80 -26.15 14.99 -17.57
CA ASP A 80 -26.65 13.95 -18.46
C ASP A 80 -25.52 13.26 -19.25
N ASP A 81 -24.45 14.00 -19.58
CA ASP A 81 -23.27 13.49 -20.29
C ASP A 81 -22.43 12.52 -19.43
N GLU A 82 -22.24 12.82 -18.13
CA GLU A 82 -21.56 11.90 -17.20
C GLU A 82 -22.37 10.61 -16.97
N ALA A 83 -23.69 10.73 -16.83
CA ALA A 83 -24.58 9.58 -16.68
C ALA A 83 -24.60 8.70 -17.94
N GLU A 84 -24.53 9.30 -19.13
CA GLU A 84 -24.47 8.57 -20.40
C GLU A 84 -23.12 7.87 -20.59
N GLU A 85 -22.01 8.53 -20.25
CA GLU A 85 -20.67 7.93 -20.20
C GLU A 85 -20.61 6.74 -19.23
N GLU A 86 -21.26 6.84 -18.07
CA GLU A 86 -21.27 5.77 -17.09
C GLU A 86 -22.05 4.54 -17.58
N ARG A 87 -23.17 4.75 -18.30
CA ARG A 87 -23.94 3.66 -18.94
C ARG A 87 -23.15 2.97 -20.04
N LYS A 88 -22.37 3.71 -20.85
CA LYS A 88 -21.51 3.15 -21.91
C LYS A 88 -20.44 2.19 -21.35
N ARG A 89 -20.08 2.32 -20.07
CA ARG A 89 -19.10 1.44 -19.40
C ARG A 89 -19.68 0.11 -18.90
N ILE A 90 -21.00 -0.06 -18.92
CA ILE A 90 -21.66 -1.28 -18.45
C ILE A 90 -21.76 -2.26 -19.62
N THR A 91 -21.11 -3.42 -19.47
CA THR A 91 -21.20 -4.53 -20.43
C THR A 91 -22.08 -5.64 -19.88
N THR A 92 -23.00 -6.13 -20.70
CA THR A 92 -23.83 -7.29 -20.35
C THR A 92 -23.30 -8.52 -21.06
N PHE A 93 -23.23 -9.65 -20.36
CA PHE A 93 -22.84 -10.95 -20.92
C PHE A 93 -23.71 -12.06 -20.35
N ASN A 94 -23.89 -13.14 -21.12
CA ASN A 94 -24.64 -14.32 -20.69
C ASN A 94 -23.68 -15.38 -20.16
N PHE A 95 -24.02 -15.96 -19.01
CA PHE A 95 -23.31 -17.10 -18.44
C PHE A 95 -24.33 -18.05 -17.80
N ASP A 96 -24.26 -19.34 -18.16
CA ASP A 96 -25.17 -20.39 -17.65
C ASP A 96 -26.66 -20.06 -17.82
N GLY A 97 -27.02 -19.37 -18.92
CA GLY A 97 -28.41 -18.99 -19.23
C GLY A 97 -28.91 -17.75 -18.47
N GLU A 98 -28.10 -17.14 -17.62
CA GLU A 98 -28.41 -15.91 -16.89
C GLU A 98 -27.60 -14.72 -17.46
N SER A 99 -28.21 -13.54 -17.51
CA SER A 99 -27.55 -12.31 -17.96
C SER A 99 -26.93 -11.56 -16.79
N TYR A 100 -25.66 -11.17 -16.93
CA TYR A 100 -24.87 -10.46 -15.94
C TYR A 100 -24.38 -9.13 -16.49
N SER A 101 -24.42 -8.09 -15.67
CA SER A 101 -23.91 -6.76 -16.03
C SER A 101 -22.63 -6.45 -15.24
N PHE A 102 -21.60 -5.93 -15.93
CA PHE A 102 -20.31 -5.61 -15.37
C PHE A 102 -19.81 -4.25 -15.88
N LYS A 103 -19.51 -3.35 -14.96
CA LYS A 103 -18.91 -2.04 -15.27
C LYS A 103 -17.42 -2.23 -15.57
N GLU A 104 -17.05 -2.07 -16.83
CA GLU A 104 -15.66 -2.16 -17.28
C GLU A 104 -14.91 -0.85 -17.02
N ARG A 105 -13.58 -0.96 -16.94
CA ARG A 105 -12.70 0.20 -16.76
C ARG A 105 -12.49 0.93 -18.09
N PRO A 106 -12.23 2.25 -18.09
CA PRO A 106 -12.02 3.02 -19.32
C PRO A 106 -10.97 2.40 -20.26
N SER A 107 -9.84 1.95 -19.70
CA SER A 107 -8.76 1.33 -20.48
C SER A 107 -9.17 0.06 -21.23
N VAL A 108 -10.16 -0.70 -20.72
CA VAL A 108 -10.65 -1.93 -21.38
C VAL A 108 -11.55 -1.56 -22.57
N ILE A 109 -12.36 -0.51 -22.39
CA ILE A 109 -13.27 -0.02 -23.42
C ILE A 109 -12.47 0.59 -24.57
N GLU A 110 -11.48 1.43 -24.25
CA GLU A 110 -10.58 2.00 -25.25
C GLU A 110 -9.84 0.94 -26.07
N GLU A 111 -9.46 -0.19 -25.45
CA GLU A 111 -8.85 -1.31 -26.16
C GLU A 111 -9.84 -1.99 -27.10
N LYS A 112 -11.08 -2.22 -26.64
CA LYS A 112 -12.14 -2.81 -27.48
C LYS A 112 -12.52 -1.93 -28.67
N GLU A 113 -12.54 -0.62 -28.47
CA GLU A 113 -12.74 0.37 -29.53
C GLU A 113 -11.50 0.51 -30.44
N GLY A 114 -10.38 -0.13 -30.06
CA GLY A 114 -9.14 -0.11 -30.82
C GLY A 114 -8.40 1.23 -30.78
N LYS A 115 -8.70 2.10 -29.81
CA LYS A 115 -8.00 3.38 -29.56
C LYS A 115 -6.61 3.13 -28.97
N ILE A 116 -6.49 2.11 -28.12
CA ILE A 116 -5.22 1.64 -27.55
C ILE A 116 -4.97 0.18 -27.92
N GLU A 117 -3.72 -0.24 -27.79
CA GLU A 117 -3.30 -1.62 -27.94
C GLU A 117 -2.11 -1.93 -27.02
N PHE A 118 -1.96 -3.21 -26.68
CA PHE A 118 -0.86 -3.71 -25.87
C PHE A 118 0.11 -4.47 -26.76
N ARG A 119 1.36 -4.00 -26.84
CA ARG A 119 2.38 -4.59 -27.70
C ARG A 119 3.59 -5.02 -26.87
N VAL A 120 4.05 -6.25 -27.11
CA VAL A 120 5.34 -6.70 -26.58
C VAL A 120 6.41 -6.40 -27.61
N VAL A 121 7.37 -5.58 -27.23
CA VAL A 121 8.46 -5.11 -28.08
C VAL A 121 9.80 -5.40 -27.44
N ASN A 122 10.83 -5.56 -28.26
CA ASN A 122 12.22 -5.68 -27.83
C ASN A 122 13.14 -5.03 -28.86
N ASN A 123 14.43 -4.93 -28.56
CA ASN A 123 15.39 -4.36 -29.50
C ASN A 123 15.78 -5.37 -30.59
N ASP A 124 14.90 -5.55 -31.56
CA ASP A 124 15.10 -6.33 -32.78
C ASP A 124 15.64 -5.50 -33.96
N ASN A 125 16.03 -4.25 -33.70
CA ASN A 125 16.51 -3.28 -34.68
C ASN A 125 15.45 -2.84 -35.72
N THR A 126 14.16 -3.10 -35.49
CA THR A 126 13.09 -2.57 -36.33
C THR A 126 12.78 -1.11 -35.96
N ARG A 127 12.47 -0.28 -36.96
CA ARG A 127 12.17 1.15 -36.74
C ARG A 127 11.00 1.34 -35.79
N GLU A 128 9.95 0.53 -35.94
CA GLU A 128 8.74 0.64 -35.14
C GLU A 128 9.00 0.31 -33.66
N ASN A 129 9.67 -0.80 -33.36
CA ASN A 129 10.01 -1.16 -31.98
C ASN A 129 10.97 -0.14 -31.37
N LEU A 130 11.93 0.38 -32.12
CA LEU A 130 12.81 1.44 -31.63
C LEU A 130 12.05 2.72 -31.26
N ILE A 131 11.01 3.10 -32.02
CA ILE A 131 10.17 4.25 -31.65
C ILE A 131 9.44 3.97 -30.34
N VAL A 132 8.82 2.78 -30.20
CA VAL A 132 8.09 2.40 -28.98
C VAL A 132 9.01 2.34 -27.76
N LEU A 133 10.17 1.68 -27.88
CA LEU A 133 11.19 1.60 -26.82
C LEU A 133 11.71 2.98 -26.43
N THR A 134 11.89 3.88 -27.40
CA THR A 134 12.30 5.27 -27.12
C THR A 134 11.21 6.04 -26.36
N GLY A 135 9.94 5.85 -26.73
CA GLY A 135 8.81 6.41 -25.99
C GLY A 135 8.76 5.90 -24.55
N LEU A 136 8.92 4.58 -24.36
CA LEU A 136 8.98 3.96 -23.03
C LEU A 136 10.14 4.47 -22.19
N LYS A 137 11.36 4.52 -22.77
CA LYS A 137 12.55 5.10 -22.12
C LYS A 137 12.24 6.50 -21.61
N ASN A 138 11.66 7.36 -22.44
CA ASN A 138 11.35 8.75 -22.05
C ASN A 138 10.33 8.82 -20.91
N ILE A 139 9.33 7.93 -20.90
CA ILE A 139 8.37 7.83 -19.79
C ILE A 139 9.08 7.36 -18.51
N PHE A 140 9.87 6.29 -18.57
CA PHE A 140 10.61 5.80 -17.40
C PHE A 140 11.55 6.86 -16.84
N GLN A 141 12.28 7.58 -17.68
CA GLN A 141 13.18 8.66 -17.25
C GLN A 141 12.45 9.82 -16.54
N LYS A 142 11.20 10.08 -16.91
CA LYS A 142 10.38 11.12 -16.26
C LYS A 142 9.72 10.62 -14.98
N GLN A 143 9.19 9.39 -14.99
CA GLN A 143 8.40 8.84 -13.88
C GLN A 143 9.27 8.17 -12.79
N LEU A 144 10.53 7.84 -13.10
CA LEU A 144 11.48 7.23 -12.17
C LEU A 144 12.72 8.12 -11.99
N PRO A 145 12.60 9.29 -11.32
CA PRO A 145 13.68 10.28 -11.21
C PRO A 145 14.89 9.77 -10.41
N LYS A 146 14.69 8.82 -9.49
CA LYS A 146 15.76 8.17 -8.71
C LYS A 146 16.64 7.24 -9.55
N MET A 147 16.17 6.83 -10.74
CA MET A 147 16.90 5.89 -11.60
C MET A 147 17.77 6.66 -12.61
N PRO A 148 19.07 6.34 -12.74
CA PRO A 148 19.94 7.02 -13.69
C PRO A 148 19.44 6.88 -15.14
N ARG A 149 19.44 7.99 -15.89
CA ARG A 149 18.92 8.04 -17.28
C ARG A 149 19.62 7.06 -18.22
N GLU A 150 20.94 6.91 -18.06
CA GLU A 150 21.76 5.97 -18.83
C GLU A 150 21.42 4.52 -18.49
N TYR A 151 21.20 4.24 -17.19
CA TYR A 151 20.81 2.92 -16.72
C TYR A 151 19.47 2.47 -17.34
N ILE A 152 18.47 3.35 -17.33
CA ILE A 152 17.17 3.10 -17.98
C ILE A 152 17.38 2.82 -19.47
N SER A 153 18.12 3.68 -20.16
CA SER A 153 18.35 3.53 -21.61
C SER A 153 19.02 2.20 -21.93
N ARG A 154 20.05 1.83 -21.16
CA ARG A 154 20.80 0.59 -21.36
C ARG A 154 19.91 -0.64 -21.25
N LEU A 155 19.04 -0.70 -20.24
CA LEU A 155 18.18 -1.88 -20.02
C LEU A 155 16.97 -1.92 -20.95
N VAL A 156 16.36 -0.77 -21.28
CA VAL A 156 15.22 -0.73 -22.23
C VAL A 156 15.65 -1.17 -23.63
N TYR A 157 16.87 -0.83 -24.06
CA TYR A 157 17.40 -1.27 -25.36
C TYR A 157 18.17 -2.60 -25.30
N ASP A 158 18.27 -3.23 -24.13
CA ASP A 158 18.95 -4.52 -24.01
C ASP A 158 18.12 -5.64 -24.65
N ARG A 159 18.76 -6.48 -25.46
CA ARG A 159 18.07 -7.53 -26.22
C ARG A 159 17.54 -8.68 -25.37
N SER A 160 18.05 -8.84 -24.14
CA SER A 160 17.55 -9.83 -23.17
C SER A 160 16.34 -9.33 -22.38
N HIS A 161 15.98 -8.05 -22.52
CA HIS A 161 14.80 -7.47 -21.91
C HIS A 161 13.66 -7.37 -22.92
N LEU A 162 12.45 -7.55 -22.42
CA LEU A 162 11.21 -7.39 -23.17
C LEU A 162 10.43 -6.24 -22.53
N SER A 163 9.72 -5.45 -23.34
CA SER A 163 8.85 -4.40 -22.85
C SER A 163 7.44 -4.61 -23.36
N MET A 164 6.46 -4.68 -22.45
CA MET A 164 5.05 -4.55 -22.81
C MET A 164 4.67 -3.08 -22.76
N ALA A 165 4.32 -2.50 -23.90
CA ALA A 165 3.93 -1.11 -24.07
C ALA A 165 2.41 -0.99 -24.24
N VAL A 166 1.83 0.04 -23.63
CA VAL A 166 0.50 0.55 -23.96
C VAL A 166 0.68 1.63 -25.03
N VAL A 167 0.15 1.39 -26.22
CA VAL A 167 0.28 2.29 -27.36
C VAL A 167 -1.10 2.80 -27.75
N ARG A 168 -1.26 4.11 -27.83
CA ARG A 168 -2.42 4.78 -28.41
C ARG A 168 -2.14 5.00 -29.90
N LYS A 169 -3.10 4.66 -30.76
CA LYS A 169 -2.93 4.85 -32.21
C LYS A 169 -2.72 6.35 -32.55
N PRO A 170 -1.83 6.69 -33.51
CA PRO A 170 -1.12 5.75 -34.39
C PRO A 170 0.11 5.07 -33.78
N LEU A 171 0.89 5.71 -32.90
CA LEU A 171 2.07 5.08 -32.26
C LEU A 171 2.53 5.77 -30.96
N THR A 172 1.61 6.44 -30.26
CA THR A 172 1.92 7.22 -29.05
C THR A 172 2.01 6.30 -27.84
N VAL A 173 3.16 6.26 -27.18
CA VAL A 173 3.36 5.43 -25.98
C VAL A 173 2.72 6.10 -24.77
N VAL A 174 1.84 5.38 -24.09
CA VAL A 174 1.15 5.84 -22.86
C VAL A 174 1.88 5.36 -21.60
N GLY A 175 2.50 4.18 -21.66
CA GLY A 175 3.22 3.59 -20.54
C GLY A 175 3.65 2.16 -20.85
N GLY A 176 4.29 1.50 -19.90
CA GLY A 176 4.72 0.11 -20.09
C GLY A 176 5.43 -0.51 -18.92
N ILE A 177 5.70 -1.81 -19.06
CA ILE A 177 6.51 -2.61 -18.16
C ILE A 177 7.68 -3.19 -18.94
N THR A 178 8.90 -2.97 -18.46
CA THR A 178 10.10 -3.68 -18.95
C THR A 178 10.43 -4.79 -17.97
N TYR A 179 10.58 -6.00 -18.49
CA TYR A 179 10.86 -7.19 -17.71
C TYR A 179 11.93 -8.06 -18.37
N ARG A 180 12.63 -8.84 -17.57
CA ARG A 180 13.66 -9.78 -18.00
C ARG A 180 13.21 -11.21 -17.68
N PRO A 181 12.90 -12.04 -18.69
CA PRO A 181 12.45 -13.40 -18.47
C PRO A 181 13.61 -14.35 -18.15
N PHE A 182 13.46 -15.18 -17.12
CA PHE A 182 14.35 -16.29 -16.80
C PHE A 182 13.61 -17.62 -16.96
N ASN A 183 13.33 -18.01 -18.20
CA ASN A 183 12.49 -19.17 -18.53
C ASN A 183 12.94 -20.47 -17.84
N ASN A 184 14.26 -20.70 -17.76
CA ASN A 184 14.82 -21.90 -17.12
C ASN A 184 14.61 -21.94 -15.59
N ARG A 185 14.24 -20.82 -14.98
CA ARG A 185 14.04 -20.63 -13.54
C ARG A 185 12.59 -20.29 -13.20
N GLU A 186 11.69 -20.34 -14.18
CA GLU A 186 10.25 -20.11 -14.04
C GLU A 186 9.86 -18.74 -13.44
N PHE A 187 10.75 -17.73 -13.48
CA PHE A 187 10.44 -16.38 -13.00
C PHE A 187 10.86 -15.31 -14.01
N ALA A 188 10.29 -14.11 -13.89
CA ALA A 188 10.79 -12.92 -14.56
C ALA A 188 10.98 -11.76 -13.58
N GLU A 189 12.01 -10.96 -13.85
CA GLU A 189 12.29 -9.73 -13.12
C GLU A 189 11.54 -8.58 -13.78
N ILE A 190 10.69 -7.88 -13.04
CA ILE A 190 10.13 -6.60 -13.49
C ILE A 190 11.14 -5.51 -13.13
N VAL A 191 11.71 -4.89 -14.16
CA VAL A 191 12.77 -3.89 -14.04
C VAL A 191 12.18 -2.49 -13.92
N PHE A 192 11.25 -2.16 -14.83
CA PHE A 192 10.58 -0.87 -14.85
C PHE A 192 9.08 -1.05 -15.03
N CYS A 193 8.29 -0.23 -14.34
CA CYS A 193 6.84 -0.16 -14.49
C CYS A 193 6.41 1.29 -14.30
N ALA A 194 5.89 1.93 -15.35
CA ALA A 194 5.42 3.30 -15.28
C ALA A 194 4.35 3.60 -16.33
N ILE A 195 3.44 4.49 -15.99
CA ILE A 195 2.45 5.08 -16.89
C ILE A 195 2.68 6.60 -16.91
N SER A 196 2.49 7.23 -18.07
CA SER A 196 2.56 8.69 -18.20
C SER A 196 1.64 9.36 -17.19
N SER A 197 2.11 10.41 -16.51
CA SER A 197 1.36 11.15 -15.49
C SER A 197 0.02 11.69 -16.00
N THR A 198 -0.04 12.10 -17.27
CA THR A 198 -1.27 12.58 -17.93
C THR A 198 -2.36 11.51 -18.04
N GLU A 199 -2.00 10.24 -17.93
CA GLU A 199 -2.89 9.09 -18.15
C GLU A 199 -2.96 8.21 -16.88
N GLN A 200 -2.46 8.68 -15.75
CA GLN A 200 -2.60 7.97 -14.48
C GLN A 200 -4.07 7.97 -14.01
N VAL A 201 -4.41 7.08 -13.07
CA VAL A 201 -5.77 6.91 -12.50
C VAL A 201 -6.82 6.31 -13.45
N ARG A 202 -6.62 6.31 -14.78
CA ARG A 202 -7.52 5.70 -15.77
C ARG A 202 -7.54 4.15 -15.81
N GLY A 203 -6.77 3.51 -14.93
CA GLY A 203 -6.73 2.05 -14.78
C GLY A 203 -5.72 1.31 -15.68
N TYR A 204 -4.97 2.03 -16.54
CA TYR A 204 -3.99 1.42 -17.46
C TYR A 204 -2.95 0.54 -16.76
N GLY A 205 -2.45 0.93 -15.58
CA GLY A 205 -1.43 0.13 -14.87
C GLY A 205 -1.91 -1.27 -14.51
N ALA A 206 -3.12 -1.38 -13.94
CA ALA A 206 -3.72 -2.68 -13.62
C ALA A 206 -4.03 -3.49 -14.90
N HIS A 207 -4.51 -2.82 -15.94
CA HIS A 207 -4.81 -3.47 -17.22
C HIS A 207 -3.55 -4.02 -17.90
N LEU A 208 -2.47 -3.24 -17.89
CA LEU A 208 -1.14 -3.61 -18.36
C LEU A 208 -0.56 -4.81 -17.60
N MET A 209 -0.70 -4.84 -16.28
CA MET A 209 -0.25 -5.98 -15.47
C MET A 209 -1.04 -7.26 -15.78
N ASN A 210 -2.37 -7.14 -16.00
CA ASN A 210 -3.20 -8.28 -16.39
C ASN A 210 -2.78 -8.83 -17.76
N HIS A 211 -2.57 -7.95 -18.74
CA HIS A 211 -2.02 -8.32 -20.05
C HIS A 211 -0.66 -9.01 -19.92
N LEU A 212 0.24 -8.47 -19.09
CA LEU A 212 1.57 -9.06 -18.87
C LEU A 212 1.47 -10.47 -18.28
N LYS A 213 0.63 -10.68 -17.26
CA LYS A 213 0.41 -11.99 -16.64
C LYS A 213 -0.18 -13.00 -17.61
N ASP A 214 -1.15 -12.59 -18.42
CA ASP A 214 -1.78 -13.47 -19.41
C ASP A 214 -0.82 -13.81 -20.54
N TYR A 215 -0.08 -12.82 -21.05
CA TYR A 215 0.93 -13.00 -22.10
C TYR A 215 2.06 -13.94 -21.65
N VAL A 216 2.67 -13.68 -20.50
CA VAL A 216 3.82 -14.45 -20.01
C VAL A 216 3.41 -15.91 -19.73
N ARG A 217 2.24 -16.15 -19.14
CA ARG A 217 1.74 -17.52 -18.90
C ARG A 217 1.35 -18.26 -20.18
N ALA A 218 0.93 -17.55 -21.22
CA ALA A 218 0.57 -18.16 -22.51
C ALA A 218 1.81 -18.49 -23.36
N THR A 219 2.89 -17.73 -23.21
CA THR A 219 4.07 -17.79 -24.10
C THR A 219 5.31 -18.40 -23.47
N SER A 220 5.33 -18.59 -22.14
CA SER A 220 6.53 -19.02 -21.40
C SER A 220 6.18 -19.88 -20.18
N PRO A 221 7.16 -20.63 -19.61
CA PRO A 221 6.95 -21.42 -18.38
C PRO A 221 6.98 -20.57 -17.10
N ILE A 222 7.02 -19.24 -17.20
CA ILE A 222 7.16 -18.35 -16.05
C ILE A 222 5.88 -18.37 -15.20
N LYS A 223 6.07 -18.55 -13.89
CA LYS A 223 5.02 -18.60 -12.86
C LYS A 223 5.13 -17.45 -11.86
N TYR A 224 6.33 -16.89 -11.71
CA TYR A 224 6.63 -15.88 -10.70
C TYR A 224 7.12 -14.58 -11.32
N PHE A 225 6.72 -13.45 -10.71
CA PHE A 225 7.39 -12.17 -10.93
C PHE A 225 8.12 -11.74 -9.67
N LEU A 226 9.33 -11.24 -9.84
CA LEU A 226 10.11 -10.58 -8.80
C LEU A 226 10.35 -9.13 -9.21
N THR A 227 10.28 -8.21 -8.26
CA THR A 227 10.52 -6.78 -8.51
C THR A 227 11.07 -6.12 -7.26
N TYR A 228 11.92 -5.12 -7.44
CA TYR A 228 12.20 -4.14 -6.40
C TYR A 228 11.22 -2.97 -6.58
N ALA A 229 10.40 -2.72 -5.57
CA ALA A 229 9.42 -1.63 -5.56
C ALA A 229 9.90 -0.49 -4.66
N ASP A 230 9.84 0.75 -5.15
CA ASP A 230 9.96 1.94 -4.29
C ASP A 230 8.75 2.00 -3.34
N ASN A 231 8.90 2.69 -2.21
CA ASN A 231 7.89 2.81 -1.16
C ASN A 231 6.53 3.31 -1.68
N TYR A 232 6.54 4.24 -2.63
CA TYR A 232 5.33 4.75 -3.28
C TYR A 232 4.62 3.72 -4.17
N ALA A 233 5.34 2.72 -4.69
CA ALA A 233 4.80 1.71 -5.60
C ALA A 233 4.33 0.43 -4.87
N ILE A 234 4.68 0.24 -3.60
CA ILE A 234 4.29 -0.96 -2.82
C ILE A 234 2.77 -1.17 -2.85
N GLY A 235 1.98 -0.11 -2.68
CA GLY A 235 0.52 -0.19 -2.71
C GLY A 235 -0.03 -0.65 -4.07
N TYR A 236 0.59 -0.22 -5.17
CA TYR A 236 0.25 -0.69 -6.52
C TYR A 236 0.55 -2.18 -6.67
N PHE A 237 1.76 -2.61 -6.33
CA PHE A 237 2.18 -4.01 -6.46
C PHE A 237 1.36 -4.95 -5.55
N LYS A 238 1.04 -4.53 -4.31
CA LYS A 238 0.11 -5.26 -3.43
C LYS A 238 -1.25 -5.48 -4.10
N LYS A 239 -1.83 -4.44 -4.72
CA LYS A 239 -3.10 -4.56 -5.48
C LYS A 239 -2.99 -5.50 -6.69
N GLN A 240 -1.78 -5.66 -7.25
CA GLN A 240 -1.50 -6.61 -8.32
C GLN A 240 -1.14 -8.02 -7.80
N GLY A 241 -1.28 -8.31 -6.51
CA GLY A 241 -1.01 -9.64 -5.95
C GLY A 241 0.48 -9.91 -5.65
N PHE A 242 1.29 -8.85 -5.51
CA PHE A 242 2.64 -8.99 -4.98
C PHE A 242 2.63 -8.95 -3.44
N THR A 243 3.51 -9.74 -2.84
CA THR A 243 3.77 -9.76 -1.40
C THR A 243 5.25 -9.46 -1.12
N LYS A 244 5.55 -8.97 0.09
CA LYS A 244 6.94 -8.83 0.59
C LYS A 244 7.54 -10.18 0.97
N GLU A 245 6.72 -11.20 1.17
CA GLU A 245 7.15 -12.56 1.50
C GLU A 245 7.64 -13.28 0.24
N ILE A 246 8.94 -13.56 0.19
CA ILE A 246 9.56 -14.25 -0.94
C ILE A 246 9.57 -15.74 -0.66
N THR A 247 8.62 -16.47 -1.24
CA THR A 247 8.52 -17.93 -1.10
C THR A 247 9.47 -18.67 -2.06
N LEU A 248 10.00 -17.99 -3.08
CA LEU A 248 10.92 -18.57 -4.04
C LEU A 248 12.31 -18.73 -3.39
N ASP A 249 12.89 -19.93 -3.47
CA ASP A 249 14.18 -20.23 -2.86
C ASP A 249 15.28 -19.27 -3.36
N LYS A 250 16.13 -18.80 -2.43
CA LYS A 250 17.19 -17.82 -2.72
C LYS A 250 18.10 -18.27 -3.86
N SER A 251 18.41 -19.58 -3.99
CA SER A 251 19.25 -20.10 -5.07
C SER A 251 18.64 -19.94 -6.48
N VAL A 252 17.32 -19.70 -6.55
CA VAL A 252 16.61 -19.51 -7.82
C VAL A 252 16.84 -18.11 -8.37
N TRP A 253 16.90 -17.07 -7.53
CA TRP A 253 16.88 -15.67 -7.99
C TRP A 253 18.08 -14.84 -7.54
N MET A 254 18.76 -15.22 -6.46
CA MET A 254 19.90 -14.48 -5.92
C MET A 254 21.05 -14.45 -6.94
N GLY A 255 21.58 -13.26 -7.22
CA GLY A 255 22.61 -13.03 -8.23
C GLY A 255 22.11 -12.93 -9.67
N TYR A 256 20.82 -13.16 -9.93
CA TYR A 256 20.20 -13.02 -11.26
C TYR A 256 19.49 -11.68 -11.44
N ILE A 257 18.77 -11.24 -10.41
CA ILE A 257 18.07 -9.96 -10.38
C ILE A 257 19.01 -8.85 -9.90
N LYS A 258 18.65 -7.59 -10.18
CA LYS A 258 19.38 -6.43 -9.70
C LYS A 258 18.84 -5.96 -8.36
N ASP A 259 19.75 -5.71 -7.43
CA ASP A 259 19.45 -5.11 -6.14
C ASP A 259 19.42 -3.59 -6.31
N TYR A 260 18.35 -2.95 -5.83
CA TYR A 260 18.19 -1.50 -5.87
C TYR A 260 18.15 -0.98 -4.44
N GLU A 261 19.06 -0.05 -4.13
CA GLU A 261 19.12 0.60 -2.83
C GLU A 261 17.80 1.34 -2.55
N GLY A 262 17.23 1.14 -1.35
CA GLY A 262 15.94 1.70 -0.96
C GLY A 262 14.71 1.05 -1.62
N GLY A 263 14.88 0.00 -2.43
CA GLY A 263 13.78 -0.79 -2.97
C GLY A 263 13.38 -1.93 -2.04
N THR A 264 12.08 -2.21 -1.95
CA THR A 264 11.57 -3.42 -1.27
C THR A 264 11.41 -4.54 -2.29
N LEU A 265 12.08 -5.68 -2.07
CA LEU A 265 11.87 -6.88 -2.88
C LEU A 265 10.45 -7.42 -2.68
N MET A 266 9.74 -7.69 -3.78
CA MET A 266 8.38 -8.22 -3.77
C MET A 266 8.22 -9.34 -4.79
N GLN A 267 7.41 -10.34 -4.45
CA GLN A 267 7.08 -11.49 -5.28
C GLN A 267 5.59 -11.54 -5.63
N CYS A 268 5.27 -11.80 -6.89
CA CYS A 268 3.93 -12.19 -7.33
C CYS A 268 3.95 -13.64 -7.82
N SER A 269 3.19 -14.51 -7.15
CA SER A 269 2.92 -15.87 -7.58
C SER A 269 1.65 -15.88 -8.42
N MET A 270 1.77 -16.10 -9.73
CA MET A 270 0.61 -16.08 -10.61
C MET A 270 -0.28 -17.29 -10.40
N LEU A 271 -1.59 -17.08 -10.56
CA LEU A 271 -2.60 -18.13 -10.53
C LEU A 271 -2.45 -19.05 -11.76
N PRO A 272 -2.97 -20.30 -11.68
CA PRO A 272 -2.92 -21.25 -12.79
C PRO A 272 -3.46 -20.69 -14.11
N SER A 273 -2.89 -21.13 -15.23
CA SER A 273 -3.16 -20.61 -16.58
C SER A 273 -4.60 -20.78 -17.06
N ILE A 274 -5.38 -21.67 -16.43
CA ILE A 274 -6.82 -21.82 -16.70
C ILE A 274 -7.61 -20.54 -16.40
N LEU A 275 -7.11 -19.66 -15.53
CA LEU A 275 -7.71 -18.39 -15.20
C LEU A 275 -7.03 -17.26 -16.00
N ARG A 276 -7.79 -16.48 -16.76
CA ARG A 276 -7.30 -15.26 -17.43
C ARG A 276 -7.45 -14.05 -16.51
N TYR A 277 -6.38 -13.29 -16.30
CA TYR A 277 -6.41 -12.10 -15.47
C TYR A 277 -7.23 -10.97 -16.10
N LEU A 278 -7.27 -10.88 -17.43
CA LEU A 278 -8.13 -9.92 -18.14
C LEU A 278 -9.63 -10.13 -17.83
N ASP A 279 -10.05 -11.36 -17.53
CA ASP A 279 -11.42 -11.68 -17.13
C ASP A 279 -11.65 -11.67 -15.62
N SER A 280 -10.62 -11.38 -14.82
CA SER A 280 -10.68 -11.51 -13.34
C SER A 280 -11.89 -10.81 -12.73
N GLY A 281 -12.24 -9.61 -13.20
CA GLY A 281 -13.43 -8.88 -12.74
C GLY A 281 -14.74 -9.63 -12.99
N LYS A 282 -14.89 -10.25 -14.18
CA LYS A 282 -16.07 -11.05 -14.53
C LYS A 282 -16.09 -12.37 -13.77
N ILE A 283 -14.95 -13.02 -13.59
CA ILE A 283 -14.83 -14.26 -12.80
C ILE A 283 -15.25 -14.00 -11.35
N LEU A 284 -14.77 -12.91 -10.74
CA LEU A 284 -15.15 -12.53 -9.38
C LEU A 284 -16.65 -12.20 -9.26
N LEU A 285 -17.23 -11.53 -10.27
CA LEU A 285 -18.67 -11.29 -10.33
C LEU A 285 -19.47 -12.60 -10.33
N LEU A 286 -19.08 -13.56 -11.18
CA LEU A 286 -19.73 -14.88 -11.26
C LEU A 286 -19.58 -15.67 -9.96
N GLN A 287 -18.39 -15.65 -9.34
CA GLN A 287 -18.15 -16.29 -8.04
C GLN A 287 -19.04 -15.68 -6.94
N LYS A 288 -19.12 -14.34 -6.89
CA LYS A 288 -20.00 -13.63 -5.95
C LYS A 288 -21.47 -14.02 -6.17
N ALA A 289 -21.94 -14.01 -7.42
CA ALA A 289 -23.30 -14.40 -7.75
C ALA A 289 -23.62 -15.86 -7.36
N ALA A 290 -22.69 -16.79 -7.58
CA ALA A 290 -22.86 -18.19 -7.18
C ALA A 290 -22.97 -18.34 -5.65
N ILE A 291 -22.15 -17.63 -4.89
CA ILE A 291 -22.22 -17.60 -3.42
C ILE A 291 -23.54 -16.98 -2.96
N GLU A 292 -23.94 -15.84 -3.53
CA GLU A 292 -25.20 -15.18 -3.21
C GLU A 292 -26.42 -16.06 -3.53
N LYS A 293 -26.41 -16.79 -4.64
CA LYS A 293 -27.45 -17.77 -4.99
C LYS A 293 -27.52 -18.86 -3.93
N LYS A 294 -26.37 -19.36 -3.44
CA LYS A 294 -26.31 -20.32 -2.33
C LYS A 294 -26.84 -19.74 -1.02
N ILE A 295 -26.48 -18.50 -0.71
CA ILE A 295 -26.96 -17.78 0.48
C ILE A 295 -28.47 -17.60 0.41
N LYS A 296 -29.03 -17.13 -0.71
CA LYS A 296 -30.47 -16.93 -0.90
C LYS A 296 -31.30 -18.20 -0.74
N MET A 297 -30.75 -19.38 -1.07
CA MET A 297 -31.43 -20.66 -0.84
C MET A 297 -31.62 -21.00 0.65
N ARG A 298 -30.82 -20.42 1.55
CA ARG A 298 -30.90 -20.65 2.99
C ARG A 298 -31.42 -19.44 3.76
N SER A 299 -30.99 -18.25 3.36
CA SER A 299 -31.29 -16.98 3.99
C SER A 299 -32.55 -16.36 3.39
N LYS A 300 -33.44 -15.92 4.27
CA LYS A 300 -34.63 -15.13 3.93
C LYS A 300 -34.37 -13.62 3.92
N SER A 301 -33.11 -13.17 4.06
CA SER A 301 -32.77 -11.74 4.12
C SER A 301 -33.13 -10.96 2.86
N HIS A 302 -33.33 -11.64 1.72
CA HIS A 302 -33.76 -11.02 0.47
C HIS A 302 -35.27 -10.75 0.41
N VAL A 303 -36.05 -11.24 1.37
CA VAL A 303 -37.51 -11.04 1.42
C VAL A 303 -37.80 -9.69 2.06
N VAL A 304 -38.31 -8.75 1.27
CA VAL A 304 -38.79 -7.45 1.76
C VAL A 304 -40.14 -7.65 2.45
N ARG A 305 -40.24 -7.21 3.71
CA ARG A 305 -41.45 -7.32 4.53
C ARG A 305 -42.12 -5.95 4.67
N PRO A 306 -43.46 -5.90 4.80
CA PRO A 306 -44.15 -4.63 4.99
C PRO A 306 -43.68 -3.93 6.26
N GLY A 307 -43.59 -2.61 6.21
CA GLY A 307 -43.21 -1.80 7.37
C GLY A 307 -44.17 -1.99 8.54
N LEU A 308 -43.64 -1.90 9.75
CA LEU A 308 -44.41 -2.02 11.00
C LEU A 308 -45.40 -0.86 11.12
N GLN A 309 -46.70 -1.16 11.16
CA GLN A 309 -47.74 -0.13 11.22
C GLN A 309 -47.84 0.55 12.58
N VAL A 310 -47.39 -0.12 13.65
CA VAL A 310 -47.43 0.38 15.04
C VAL A 310 -46.73 1.73 15.23
N PHE A 311 -45.67 2.00 14.45
CA PHE A 311 -44.92 3.25 14.51
C PHE A 311 -45.56 4.41 13.74
N LYS A 312 -46.57 4.15 12.89
CA LYS A 312 -47.32 5.23 12.22
C LYS A 312 -48.23 5.98 13.18
N THR A 313 -48.80 5.27 14.16
CA THR A 313 -49.78 5.83 15.11
C THR A 313 -49.09 6.42 16.34
N ASN A 314 -47.99 5.82 16.81
CA ASN A 314 -47.25 6.33 17.95
C ASN A 314 -45.75 5.97 17.82
N LYS A 315 -44.90 7.01 17.82
CA LYS A 315 -43.44 6.87 17.62
C LYS A 315 -42.69 6.36 18.86
N ASN A 316 -43.29 6.41 20.06
CA ASN A 316 -42.64 6.07 21.33
C ASN A 316 -43.02 4.68 21.87
N ILE A 317 -43.53 3.79 21.04
CA ILE A 317 -43.84 2.41 21.44
C ILE A 317 -42.57 1.56 21.36
N THR A 318 -42.28 0.75 22.38
CA THR A 318 -41.26 -0.30 22.31
C THR A 318 -41.92 -1.61 21.88
N VAL A 319 -41.42 -2.22 20.81
CA VAL A 319 -41.91 -3.52 20.30
C VAL A 319 -40.90 -4.59 20.67
N ASP A 320 -41.36 -5.75 21.16
CA ASP A 320 -40.47 -6.89 21.37
C ASP A 320 -39.94 -7.36 20.00
N PRO A 321 -38.61 -7.47 19.81
CA PRO A 321 -38.04 -7.99 18.57
C PRO A 321 -38.66 -9.33 18.10
N LYS A 322 -39.13 -10.18 19.02
CA LYS A 322 -39.79 -11.46 18.69
C LYS A 322 -41.09 -11.28 17.90
N ASP A 323 -41.79 -10.17 18.12
CA ASP A 323 -43.07 -9.87 17.48
C ASP A 323 -42.90 -9.27 16.08
N ILE A 324 -41.66 -8.96 15.68
CA ILE A 324 -41.36 -8.39 14.36
C ILE A 324 -41.44 -9.50 13.30
N PRO A 325 -42.39 -9.44 12.35
CA PRO A 325 -42.53 -10.45 11.32
C PRO A 325 -41.23 -10.56 10.52
N GLY A 326 -40.67 -11.78 10.49
CA GLY A 326 -39.45 -12.08 9.75
C GLY A 326 -38.15 -12.02 10.48
N LEU A 327 -38.13 -11.44 11.69
CA LEU A 327 -36.92 -11.40 12.48
C LEU A 327 -36.55 -12.83 12.94
N LEU A 328 -37.48 -13.53 13.61
CA LEU A 328 -37.29 -14.94 14.01
C LEU A 328 -37.03 -15.87 12.81
N GLU A 329 -37.74 -15.67 11.72
CA GLU A 329 -37.57 -16.49 10.51
C GLU A 329 -36.22 -16.29 9.81
N SER A 330 -35.55 -15.15 10.04
CA SER A 330 -34.22 -14.87 9.51
C SER A 330 -33.10 -15.58 10.29
N GLY A 331 -33.43 -16.28 11.37
CA GLY A 331 -32.47 -16.90 12.28
C GLY A 331 -31.96 -15.95 13.37
N TRP A 332 -32.66 -14.82 13.59
CA TRP A 332 -32.34 -13.91 14.69
C TRP A 332 -32.50 -14.60 16.04
N SER A 333 -31.53 -14.37 16.92
CA SER A 333 -31.59 -14.74 18.34
C SER A 333 -31.06 -13.58 19.18
N GLU A 334 -31.59 -13.46 20.40
CA GLU A 334 -31.16 -12.42 21.35
C GLU A 334 -29.64 -12.51 21.66
N GLU A 335 -29.08 -13.72 21.62
CA GLU A 335 -27.64 -13.95 21.79
C GLU A 335 -26.82 -13.43 20.60
N MET A 336 -27.28 -13.68 19.36
CA MET A 336 -26.63 -13.14 18.16
C MET A 336 -26.71 -11.61 18.11
N ASP A 337 -27.81 -11.02 18.55
CA ASP A 337 -27.99 -9.57 18.61
C ASP A 337 -27.05 -8.95 19.65
N LYS A 338 -26.97 -9.53 20.86
CA LYS A 338 -26.00 -9.13 21.88
C LYS A 338 -24.55 -9.27 21.38
N LEU A 339 -24.25 -10.31 20.59
CA LEU A 339 -22.92 -10.49 20.00
C LEU A 339 -22.64 -9.46 18.89
N ALA A 340 -23.63 -9.11 18.07
CA ALA A 340 -23.49 -8.10 17.02
C ALA A 340 -23.36 -6.67 17.58
N GLN A 341 -24.02 -6.40 18.71
CA GLN A 341 -23.92 -5.14 19.44
C GLN A 341 -22.62 -5.02 20.24
N LYS A 342 -21.91 -6.12 20.49
CA LYS A 342 -20.56 -6.02 21.08
C LYS A 342 -19.67 -5.28 20.07
N PRO A 343 -19.05 -4.16 20.48
CA PRO A 343 -18.11 -3.49 19.61
C PRO A 343 -16.98 -4.47 19.25
N LYS A 344 -16.75 -4.66 17.96
CA LYS A 344 -15.72 -5.60 17.44
C LYS A 344 -14.31 -5.22 17.84
N ARG A 345 -14.10 -3.98 18.27
CA ARG A 345 -12.82 -3.39 18.65
C ARG A 345 -13.03 -2.67 19.98
N GLY A 346 -12.00 -2.67 20.82
CA GLY A 346 -12.04 -1.96 22.10
C GLY A 346 -12.32 -0.45 21.92
N PRO A 347 -12.84 0.22 22.97
CA PRO A 347 -13.21 1.63 22.91
C PRO A 347 -12.04 2.55 22.49
N HIS A 348 -10.81 2.16 22.80
CA HIS A 348 -9.60 2.94 22.51
C HIS A 348 -9.00 2.66 21.11
N TYR A 349 -9.56 1.74 20.32
CA TYR A 349 -8.96 1.29 19.06
C TYR A 349 -8.71 2.44 18.07
N ASN A 350 -9.72 3.29 17.85
CA ASN A 350 -9.58 4.42 16.93
C ASN A 350 -8.51 5.41 17.40
N PHE A 351 -8.42 5.65 18.70
CA PHE A 351 -7.39 6.52 19.27
C PHE A 351 -5.99 5.92 19.09
N MET A 352 -5.82 4.62 19.35
CA MET A 352 -4.57 3.91 19.10
C MET A 352 -4.15 3.96 17.63
N VAL A 353 -5.08 3.79 16.67
CA VAL A 353 -4.80 3.90 15.23
C VAL A 353 -4.34 5.30 14.85
N THR A 354 -5.04 6.35 15.30
CA THR A 354 -4.67 7.74 15.02
C THR A 354 -3.30 8.04 15.61
N LEU A 355 -3.08 7.72 16.88
CA LEU A 355 -1.82 7.98 17.58
C LEU A 355 -0.65 7.20 16.95
N PHE A 356 -0.85 5.94 16.59
CA PHE A 356 0.14 5.12 15.91
C PHE A 356 0.52 5.70 14.53
N SER A 357 -0.48 6.13 13.75
CA SER A 357 -0.26 6.75 12.44
C SER A 357 0.55 8.05 12.58
N GLU A 358 0.19 8.91 13.54
CA GLU A 358 0.92 10.16 13.80
C GLU A 358 2.36 9.90 14.27
N MET A 359 2.58 8.92 15.15
CA MET A 359 3.91 8.52 15.59
C MET A 359 4.76 8.01 14.41
N THR A 360 4.19 7.17 13.55
CA THR A 360 4.90 6.56 12.42
C THR A 360 5.31 7.61 11.38
N ASN A 361 4.50 8.65 11.20
CA ASN A 361 4.78 9.75 10.28
C ASN A 361 5.71 10.84 10.88
N HIS A 362 6.06 10.74 12.16
CA HIS A 362 6.94 11.71 12.80
C HIS A 362 8.40 11.59 12.24
N PRO A 363 9.10 12.69 11.94
CA PRO A 363 10.45 12.64 11.35
C PRO A 363 11.50 11.85 12.15
N SER A 364 11.29 11.69 13.46
CA SER A 364 12.18 10.92 14.34
C SER A 364 11.83 9.42 14.44
N ALA A 365 10.84 8.93 13.70
CA ALA A 365 10.36 7.55 13.79
C ALA A 365 11.14 6.55 12.93
N TRP A 366 11.89 7.01 11.92
CA TRP A 366 12.61 6.15 10.98
C TRP A 366 13.49 5.06 11.64
N PRO A 367 14.18 5.26 12.80
CA PRO A 367 15.01 4.20 13.37
C PRO A 367 14.21 3.06 13.98
N PHE A 368 12.91 3.29 14.24
CA PHE A 368 12.02 2.35 14.91
C PHE A 368 11.02 1.73 13.94
N ALA A 369 11.13 2.02 12.64
CA ALA A 369 10.15 1.61 11.63
C ALA A 369 10.09 0.08 11.44
N VAL A 370 11.20 -0.62 11.63
CA VAL A 370 11.33 -2.08 11.45
C VAL A 370 12.21 -2.68 12.56
N PRO A 371 12.16 -4.01 12.81
CA PRO A 371 13.02 -4.65 13.79
C PRO A 371 14.51 -4.47 13.47
N VAL A 372 15.35 -4.38 14.50
CA VAL A 372 16.81 -4.28 14.33
C VAL A 372 17.34 -5.54 13.65
N ASN A 373 18.09 -5.38 12.55
CA ASN A 373 18.64 -6.52 11.83
C ASN A 373 19.76 -7.21 12.63
N LYS A 374 19.55 -8.48 13.00
CA LYS A 374 20.54 -9.30 13.74
C LYS A 374 21.87 -9.47 12.99
N GLU A 375 21.85 -9.45 11.66
CA GLU A 375 23.06 -9.60 10.84
C GLU A 375 23.92 -8.32 10.88
N GLU A 376 23.27 -7.16 10.99
CA GLU A 376 23.94 -5.85 11.07
C GLU A 376 24.38 -5.50 12.50
N VAL A 377 23.58 -5.90 13.50
CA VAL A 377 23.83 -5.63 14.93
C VAL A 377 23.79 -6.94 15.71
N GLN A 378 24.94 -7.60 15.80
CA GLN A 378 25.05 -9.00 16.22
C GLN A 378 24.71 -9.23 17.71
N ASP A 379 25.08 -8.29 18.58
CA ASP A 379 24.89 -8.36 20.03
C ASP A 379 23.55 -7.77 20.52
N TYR A 380 22.77 -7.14 19.63
CA TYR A 380 21.54 -6.43 20.00
C TYR A 380 20.56 -7.31 20.78
N TYR A 381 20.28 -8.52 20.27
CA TYR A 381 19.35 -9.46 20.89
C TYR A 381 19.93 -10.21 22.10
N GLU A 382 21.23 -10.07 22.35
CA GLU A 382 21.85 -10.53 23.59
C GLU A 382 21.65 -9.50 24.71
N VAL A 383 21.67 -8.21 24.37
CA VAL A 383 21.47 -7.10 25.30
C VAL A 383 19.98 -6.82 25.54
N ILE A 384 19.18 -6.72 24.47
CA ILE A 384 17.74 -6.41 24.52
C ILE A 384 16.91 -7.69 24.52
N LYS A 385 16.21 -7.94 25.62
CA LYS A 385 15.44 -9.20 25.83
C LYS A 385 14.01 -9.15 25.29
N GLU A 386 13.40 -7.98 25.28
CA GLU A 386 12.03 -7.76 24.78
C GLU A 386 12.10 -6.75 23.62
N PRO A 387 12.49 -7.16 22.39
CA PRO A 387 12.57 -6.26 21.25
C PRO A 387 11.16 -5.79 20.85
N MET A 388 11.07 -4.53 20.42
CA MET A 388 9.83 -3.93 19.91
C MET A 388 10.15 -2.86 18.87
N ASP A 389 9.27 -2.70 17.88
CA ASP A 389 9.37 -1.77 16.76
C ASP A 389 7.98 -1.42 16.22
N LEU A 390 7.88 -0.36 15.41
CA LEU A 390 6.61 0.14 14.90
C LEU A 390 5.92 -0.85 13.97
N SER A 391 6.63 -1.61 13.13
CA SER A 391 5.99 -2.60 12.25
C SER A 391 5.39 -3.77 13.04
N THR A 392 6.04 -4.19 14.12
CA THR A 392 5.48 -5.20 15.05
C THR A 392 4.24 -4.64 15.76
N MET A 393 4.28 -3.39 16.20
CA MET A 393 3.12 -2.72 16.79
C MET A 393 1.95 -2.56 15.82
N GLU A 394 2.23 -2.22 14.54
CA GLU A 394 1.23 -2.14 13.46
C GLU A 394 0.50 -3.48 13.32
N SER A 395 1.27 -4.58 13.24
CA SER A 395 0.71 -5.92 13.14
C SER A 395 -0.15 -6.29 14.37
N LYS A 396 0.30 -5.94 15.58
CA LYS A 396 -0.50 -6.16 16.81
C LYS A 396 -1.81 -5.38 16.78
N LEU A 397 -1.77 -4.13 16.32
CA LEU A 397 -2.95 -3.26 16.26
C LEU A 397 -3.96 -3.78 15.22
N GLU A 398 -3.52 -4.08 14.00
CA GLU A 398 -4.37 -4.62 12.94
C GLU A 398 -5.07 -5.93 13.36
N ASN A 399 -4.37 -6.77 14.12
CA ASN A 399 -4.85 -8.09 14.57
C ASN A 399 -5.56 -8.09 15.94
N ASP A 400 -5.90 -6.91 16.48
CA ASP A 400 -6.64 -6.76 17.74
C ASP A 400 -5.91 -7.37 18.96
N LYS A 401 -4.59 -7.19 19.02
CA LYS A 401 -3.74 -7.75 20.09
C LYS A 401 -3.47 -6.80 21.26
N TYR A 402 -4.16 -5.66 21.31
CA TYR A 402 -4.11 -4.72 22.43
C TYR A 402 -5.47 -4.70 23.13
N ASP A 403 -5.55 -5.37 24.28
CA ASP A 403 -6.79 -5.44 25.07
C ASP A 403 -7.06 -4.12 25.83
N SER A 404 -6.01 -3.33 26.08
CA SER A 404 -6.09 -2.04 26.75
C SER A 404 -5.11 -1.02 26.16
N PHE A 405 -5.37 0.26 26.42
CA PHE A 405 -4.46 1.34 26.02
C PHE A 405 -3.10 1.25 26.72
N ASP A 406 -3.04 0.73 27.96
CA ASP A 406 -1.77 0.48 28.67
C ASP A 406 -0.85 -0.48 27.93
N GLN A 407 -1.39 -1.53 27.31
CA GLN A 407 -0.57 -2.50 26.57
C GLN A 407 0.03 -1.85 25.32
N PHE A 408 -0.73 -0.98 24.64
CA PHE A 408 -0.24 -0.20 23.50
C PHE A 408 0.86 0.79 23.95
N LEU A 409 0.62 1.50 25.05
CA LEU A 409 1.56 2.47 25.59
C LEU A 409 2.84 1.81 26.13
N TYR A 410 2.72 0.61 26.69
CA TYR A 410 3.86 -0.22 27.11
C TYR A 410 4.80 -0.47 25.92
N ASP A 411 4.28 -0.94 24.80
CA ASP A 411 5.08 -1.22 23.60
C ASP A 411 5.71 0.07 23.03
N CYS A 412 4.98 1.18 22.98
CA CYS A 412 5.53 2.48 22.61
C CYS A 412 6.74 2.84 23.49
N ARG A 413 6.59 2.74 24.82
CA ARG A 413 7.65 3.06 25.79
C ARG A 413 8.80 2.05 25.71
N LEU A 414 8.52 0.79 25.38
CA LEU A 414 9.50 -0.27 25.23
C LEU A 414 10.46 0.03 24.07
N ILE A 415 9.96 0.56 22.94
CA ILE A 415 10.80 1.04 21.83
C ILE A 415 11.84 2.05 22.33
N PHE A 416 11.40 3.07 23.07
CA PHE A 416 12.28 4.13 23.56
C PHE A 416 13.26 3.63 24.62
N LYS A 417 12.77 2.81 25.57
CA LYS A 417 13.58 2.21 26.62
C LYS A 417 14.67 1.32 26.05
N ASN A 418 14.35 0.46 25.09
CA ASN A 418 15.32 -0.41 24.42
C ASN A 418 16.36 0.41 23.67
N CYS A 419 15.92 1.43 22.93
CA CYS A 419 16.82 2.34 22.23
C CYS A 419 17.83 2.99 23.20
N ARG A 420 17.37 3.53 24.33
CA ARG A 420 18.23 4.17 25.33
C ARG A 420 19.12 3.21 26.11
N SER A 421 18.67 1.96 26.30
CA SER A 421 19.46 0.94 27.00
C SER A 421 20.61 0.43 26.15
N TYR A 422 20.45 0.45 24.82
CA TYR A 422 21.46 -0.03 23.88
C TYR A 422 22.37 1.08 23.35
N ASN A 423 21.82 2.26 23.08
CA ASN A 423 22.56 3.36 22.43
C ASN A 423 23.00 4.43 23.44
N GLY A 424 24.16 5.03 23.24
CA GLY A 424 24.63 6.15 24.06
C GLY A 424 23.85 7.45 23.81
N GLU A 425 23.80 8.33 24.81
CA GLU A 425 23.00 9.56 24.81
C GLU A 425 23.35 10.54 23.67
N SER A 426 24.59 10.52 23.20
CA SER A 426 25.07 11.37 22.12
C SER A 426 24.58 10.93 20.72
N THR A 427 24.09 9.70 20.59
CA THR A 427 23.70 9.11 19.31
C THR A 427 22.40 9.71 18.76
N THR A 428 22.27 9.70 17.43
CA THR A 428 21.03 10.11 16.75
C THR A 428 19.85 9.24 17.16
N TYR A 429 20.06 7.95 17.40
CA TYR A 429 19.04 7.01 17.86
C TYR A 429 18.44 7.41 19.21
N PHE A 430 19.29 7.71 20.20
CA PHE A 430 18.86 8.14 21.52
C PHE A 430 18.10 9.46 21.46
N LYS A 431 18.60 10.43 20.69
CA LYS A 431 17.92 11.72 20.48
C LYS A 431 16.55 11.55 19.83
N ASN A 432 16.44 10.66 18.84
CA ASN A 432 15.19 10.36 18.16
C ASN A 432 14.17 9.67 19.08
N ALA A 433 14.62 8.75 19.95
CA ALA A 433 13.75 8.15 20.96
C ALA A 433 13.15 9.21 21.89
N ASN A 434 13.96 10.15 22.37
CA ASN A 434 13.48 11.22 23.25
C ASN A 434 12.50 12.18 22.53
N LYS A 435 12.77 12.52 21.26
CA LYS A 435 11.86 13.36 20.47
C LYS A 435 10.51 12.68 20.25
N LEU A 436 10.52 11.40 19.90
CA LEU A 436 9.30 10.65 19.62
C LEU A 436 8.50 10.35 20.90
N GLU A 437 9.17 10.06 22.02
CA GLU A 437 8.53 9.91 23.33
C GLU A 437 7.90 11.22 23.81
N LYS A 438 8.58 12.35 23.62
CA LYS A 438 8.01 13.67 23.93
C LYS A 438 6.77 13.96 23.08
N PHE A 439 6.82 13.65 21.79
CA PHE A 439 5.68 13.78 20.89
C PHE A 439 4.49 12.92 21.35
N LEU A 440 4.73 11.64 21.66
CA LEU A 440 3.73 10.73 22.20
C LEU A 440 3.08 11.28 23.49
N ASN A 441 3.91 11.70 24.46
CA ASN A 441 3.42 12.21 25.73
C ASN A 441 2.59 13.50 25.55
N ASN A 442 2.99 14.39 24.65
CA ASN A 442 2.20 15.59 24.33
C ASN A 442 0.82 15.20 23.76
N LYS A 443 0.77 14.28 22.80
CA LYS A 443 -0.49 13.81 22.21
C LYS A 443 -1.43 13.15 23.22
N ILE A 444 -0.88 12.38 24.17
CA ILE A 444 -1.67 11.79 25.25
C ILE A 444 -2.18 12.87 26.20
N LYS A 445 -1.34 13.86 26.54
CA LYS A 445 -1.69 14.97 27.42
C LYS A 445 -2.78 15.87 26.85
N ASP A 446 -2.73 16.13 25.54
CA ASP A 446 -3.71 16.96 24.83
C ASP A 446 -5.09 16.29 24.77
N SER A 447 -5.13 14.97 24.97
CA SER A 447 -6.36 14.19 25.01
C SER A 447 -6.90 14.07 26.43
N ALA A 448 -7.98 14.82 26.74
CA ALA A 448 -8.58 14.85 28.08
C ALA A 448 -8.98 13.47 28.63
N GLU A 449 -9.32 12.53 27.75
CA GLU A 449 -9.68 11.16 28.11
C GLU A 449 -8.45 10.30 28.48
N TYR A 450 -7.27 10.59 27.93
CA TYR A 450 -6.07 9.74 28.06
C TYR A 450 -4.95 10.36 28.89
N ALA A 451 -5.08 11.61 29.31
CA ALA A 451 -4.06 12.32 30.09
C ALA A 451 -3.63 11.56 31.37
N HIS A 452 -4.55 10.82 32.01
CA HIS A 452 -4.30 10.03 33.21
C HIS A 452 -3.33 8.85 33.00
N PHE A 453 -3.04 8.44 31.76
CA PHE A 453 -2.04 7.40 31.46
C PHE A 453 -0.59 7.91 31.51
N LEU A 454 -0.40 9.21 31.80
CA LEU A 454 0.90 9.83 32.01
C LEU A 454 1.30 9.95 33.49
N ASP A 455 0.36 9.69 34.41
CA ASP A 455 0.54 9.83 35.86
C ASP A 455 1.33 8.69 36.52
#